data_AF-A0A519WXG9-F1
#
_entry.id   AF-A0A519WXG9-F1
#
_cell.length_a   1.000
_cell.length_b   1.000
_cell.length_c   1.000
_cell.angle_alpha   90.00
_cell.angle_beta   90.00
_cell.angle_gamma   90.00
#
_symmetry.space_group_name_H-M   'P 1'
#
loop_
_entity.id
_entity.type
_entity.pdbx_description
1 polymer ?
#
loop_
_entity_poly.entity_id
_entity_poly.type
_entity_poly.pdbx_seq_one_letter_code
_entity_poly.pdbx_strand_id
1 'polypeptide(L)'
;MEQILDYTWFTNLPFDEQIDWVDNFDAIDIAKQYTSPSLRLFFRTVFEKEENTYLQKRAIECVSDLTFINVLREEFTKALFLDDISLVTDSFVGSTRLKYLFLLFGDDPDVYQEITKESFNPDVDIAAEALFRKGLIHLLYRSSQQDDETFLQEMSEADQFFIHASKIDENRVDAIFFSYVSQYLTSLLAYNLATAREIFDRLSLLMWQRQVWGWRPVTDLYEWTIYQALTNLRVIIEQATIENKWHDFKKELTLICKRFNDIIALDVLKPRFKASYAQFSGTTIDVILNRYYEKNLSASVLRIDSLIGELTETEIALAQFLRDLKERLKGRQQKKKDNLVERIAELHLLFPHVNISILTHEFNKIISDEGIEADKVLLRLVHQYIGETRFSQTDYITGYPISERVLRQLEGSIHQLLPEYPPRWMAAFLGVLADIIRYAYQSLVENRAYFALLYDSSITDESSFHEHLLLKLKASGRAAFYFNEDSRTIGAGRIDIVYRDGDVLFPIEVKKTSTKPSWDTIRSNYLTQAQTYVHPYNQLGFLITFDLSPKKDDGPINSFGDLFKILQMKSFYDIPNRNPDYIIAVIIPGNKNRPSEYTTYQR
;
A
#
# COMPACT_ATOMS: atom_id res chain seq x y z
N MET A 1 -25.00 20.69 39.43
CA MET A 1 -25.63 19.35 39.39
C MET A 1 -25.26 18.77 38.05
N GLU A 2 -24.35 17.80 38.03
CA GLU A 2 -24.00 17.08 36.80
C GLU A 2 -25.18 16.19 36.41
N GLN A 3 -25.60 16.25 35.15
CA GLN A 3 -26.75 15.50 34.63
C GLN A 3 -26.31 14.11 34.15
N ILE A 4 -27.27 13.20 34.00
CA ILE A 4 -27.08 11.91 33.33
C ILE A 4 -27.55 12.08 31.88
N LEU A 5 -26.65 11.86 30.92
CA LEU A 5 -26.96 11.76 29.50
C LEU A 5 -27.53 10.36 29.23
N ASP A 6 -28.80 10.30 28.85
CA ASP A 6 -29.54 9.06 28.57
C ASP A 6 -29.82 8.93 27.06
N TYR A 7 -29.53 7.75 26.51
CA TYR A 7 -29.84 7.44 25.12
C TYR A 7 -31.34 7.48 24.81
N THR A 8 -32.18 7.16 25.80
CA THR A 8 -33.64 7.25 25.68
C THR A 8 -34.09 8.69 25.48
N TRP A 9 -33.43 9.65 26.15
CA TRP A 9 -33.69 11.08 25.90
C TRP A 9 -33.33 11.46 24.46
N PHE A 10 -32.13 11.09 24.01
CA PHE A 10 -31.63 11.42 22.68
C PHE A 10 -32.54 10.86 21.56
N THR A 11 -32.94 9.59 21.68
CA THR A 11 -33.83 8.94 20.69
C THR A 11 -35.27 9.47 20.70
N ASN A 12 -35.71 10.09 21.79
CA ASN A 12 -37.02 10.76 21.86
C ASN A 12 -37.01 12.16 21.24
N LEU A 13 -35.84 12.73 20.93
CA LEU A 13 -35.75 14.00 20.20
C LEU A 13 -36.24 13.81 18.75
N PRO A 14 -36.86 14.84 18.14
CA PRO A 14 -37.03 14.90 16.69
C PRO A 14 -35.70 14.67 15.95
N PHE A 15 -35.76 14.03 14.78
CA PHE A 15 -34.54 13.64 14.06
C PHE A 15 -33.64 14.82 13.70
N ASP A 16 -34.20 15.97 13.33
CA ASP A 16 -33.47 17.21 13.09
C ASP A 16 -32.76 17.74 14.34
N GLU A 17 -33.38 17.63 15.52
CA GLU A 17 -32.75 17.98 16.79
C GLU A 17 -31.62 16.99 17.18
N GLN A 18 -31.75 15.71 16.84
CA GLN A 18 -30.67 14.73 17.03
C GLN A 18 -29.44 15.09 16.17
N ILE A 19 -29.67 15.45 14.90
CA ILE A 19 -28.63 15.87 13.97
C ILE A 19 -27.98 17.18 14.45
N ASP A 20 -28.78 18.17 14.84
CA ASP A 20 -28.28 19.44 15.35
C ASP A 20 -27.42 19.25 16.61
N TRP A 21 -27.83 18.35 17.51
CA TRP A 21 -27.07 18.03 18.72
C TRP A 21 -25.69 17.42 18.41
N VAL A 22 -25.60 16.48 17.46
CA VAL A 22 -24.31 15.86 17.09
C VAL A 22 -23.44 16.77 16.23
N ASP A 23 -24.03 17.65 15.42
CA ASP A 23 -23.28 18.56 14.54
C ASP A 23 -22.71 19.75 15.30
N ASN A 24 -23.44 20.25 16.30
CA ASN A 24 -22.99 21.32 17.19
C ASN A 24 -22.36 20.81 18.49
N PHE A 25 -21.92 19.55 18.51
CA PHE A 25 -21.30 18.94 19.68
C PHE A 25 -20.01 19.67 20.08
N ASP A 26 -20.01 20.29 21.28
CA ASP A 26 -18.82 20.88 21.89
C ASP A 26 -18.36 20.02 23.07
N ALA A 27 -17.20 19.37 22.92
CA ALA A 27 -16.67 18.44 23.91
C ALA A 27 -16.42 19.09 25.28
N ILE A 28 -16.06 20.38 25.33
CA ILE A 28 -15.76 21.10 26.57
C ILE A 28 -17.06 21.38 27.34
N ASP A 29 -18.10 21.84 26.65
CA ASP A 29 -19.38 22.13 27.28
C ASP A 29 -20.11 20.86 27.71
N ILE A 30 -20.03 19.79 26.91
CA ILE A 30 -20.55 18.48 27.27
C ILE A 30 -19.84 17.93 28.53
N ALA A 31 -18.52 18.08 28.61
CA ALA A 31 -17.74 17.63 29.76
C ALA A 31 -18.05 18.38 31.06
N LYS A 32 -18.54 19.63 30.99
CA LYS A 32 -19.01 20.39 32.17
C LYS A 32 -20.39 19.94 32.64
N GLN A 33 -21.21 19.42 31.73
CA GLN A 33 -22.61 19.09 31.99
C GLN A 33 -22.79 17.64 32.47
N TYR A 34 -21.98 16.70 31.95
CA TYR A 34 -22.17 15.27 32.15
C TYR A 34 -20.93 14.59 32.71
N THR A 35 -21.17 13.52 33.49
CA THR A 35 -20.08 12.73 34.08
C THR A 35 -19.48 11.74 33.08
N SER A 36 -18.19 11.43 33.23
CA SER A 36 -17.50 10.43 32.40
C SER A 36 -18.20 9.05 32.36
N PRO A 37 -18.69 8.48 33.50
CA PRO A 37 -19.49 7.24 33.46
C PRO A 37 -20.77 7.35 32.63
N SER A 38 -21.48 8.49 32.72
CA SER A 38 -22.70 8.72 31.95
C SER A 38 -22.42 8.80 30.45
N LEU A 39 -21.36 9.52 30.07
CA LEU A 39 -20.94 9.63 28.67
C LEU A 39 -20.54 8.27 28.09
N ARG A 40 -19.79 7.45 28.84
CA ARG A 40 -19.41 6.09 28.42
C ARG A 40 -20.62 5.21 28.14
N LEU A 41 -21.60 5.23 29.05
CA LEU A 41 -22.83 4.44 28.89
C LEU A 41 -23.64 4.90 27.68
N PHE A 42 -23.79 6.22 27.52
CA PHE A 42 -24.49 6.81 26.38
C PHE A 42 -23.89 6.35 25.05
N PHE A 43 -22.60 6.57 24.84
CA PHE A 43 -21.96 6.24 23.57
C PHE A 43 -21.92 4.75 23.27
N ARG A 44 -21.69 3.89 24.27
CA ARG A 44 -21.83 2.44 24.08
C ARG A 44 -23.24 2.08 23.60
N THR A 45 -24.26 2.67 24.22
CA THR A 45 -25.65 2.44 23.84
C THR A 45 -25.97 2.94 22.42
N VAL A 46 -25.38 4.08 22.00
CA VAL A 46 -25.48 4.57 20.61
C VAL A 46 -24.96 3.51 19.64
N PHE A 47 -23.76 2.97 19.87
CA PHE A 47 -23.19 1.96 18.96
C PHE A 47 -23.93 0.62 18.98
N GLU A 48 -24.56 0.25 20.10
CA GLU A 48 -25.36 -0.98 20.20
C GLU A 48 -26.74 -0.88 19.54
N LYS A 49 -27.35 0.31 19.51
CA LYS A 49 -28.79 0.47 19.19
C LYS A 49 -29.11 1.43 18.06
N GLU A 50 -28.23 2.36 17.71
CA GLU A 50 -28.48 3.32 16.64
C GLU A 50 -28.28 2.63 15.29
N GLU A 51 -29.27 2.74 14.40
CA GLU A 51 -29.19 2.17 13.04
C GLU A 51 -28.70 3.22 12.03
N ASN A 52 -28.80 4.51 12.38
CA ASN A 52 -28.38 5.59 11.50
C ASN A 52 -26.85 5.72 11.46
N THR A 53 -26.26 5.38 10.31
CA THR A 53 -24.81 5.40 10.10
C THR A 53 -24.19 6.79 10.23
N TYR A 54 -24.93 7.87 9.92
CA TYR A 54 -24.46 9.24 10.14
C TYR A 54 -24.30 9.53 11.64
N LEU A 55 -25.31 9.19 12.46
CA LEU A 55 -25.28 9.39 13.90
C LEU A 55 -24.18 8.56 14.56
N GLN A 56 -24.02 7.29 14.16
CA GLN A 56 -22.91 6.44 14.59
C GLN A 56 -21.55 7.07 14.25
N LYS A 57 -21.40 7.55 13.00
CA LYS A 57 -20.18 8.19 12.54
C LYS A 57 -19.87 9.46 13.34
N ARG A 58 -20.86 10.31 13.60
CA ARG A 58 -20.69 11.49 14.48
C ARG A 58 -20.35 11.10 15.91
N ALA A 59 -20.95 10.04 16.44
CA ALA A 59 -20.64 9.53 17.78
C ALA A 59 -19.16 9.11 17.89
N ILE A 60 -18.56 8.52 16.85
CA ILE A 60 -17.11 8.22 16.82
C ILE A 60 -16.29 9.50 16.96
N GLU A 61 -16.66 10.55 16.22
CA GLU A 61 -15.98 11.85 16.29
C GLU A 61 -16.12 12.46 17.69
N CYS A 62 -17.32 12.47 18.26
CA CYS A 62 -17.61 13.03 19.59
C CYS A 62 -16.86 12.30 20.72
N VAL A 63 -16.87 10.96 20.73
CA VAL A 63 -16.12 10.15 21.71
C VAL A 63 -14.63 10.47 21.60
N SER A 64 -14.11 10.54 20.38
CA SER A 64 -12.69 10.81 20.16
C SER A 64 -12.29 12.19 20.65
N ASP A 65 -13.09 13.22 20.37
CA ASP A 65 -12.82 14.58 20.84
C ASP A 65 -12.82 14.66 22.36
N LEU A 66 -13.77 14.00 23.04
CA LEU A 66 -13.78 13.86 24.50
C LEU A 66 -12.53 13.15 25.05
N THR A 67 -12.00 12.16 24.32
CA THR A 67 -10.76 11.46 24.68
C THR A 67 -9.54 12.36 24.51
N PHE A 68 -9.44 13.12 23.41
CA PHE A 68 -8.31 14.04 23.18
C PHE A 68 -8.24 15.22 24.14
N ILE A 69 -9.36 15.58 24.79
CA ILE A 69 -9.40 16.56 25.88
C ILE A 69 -9.32 15.91 27.28
N ASN A 70 -9.00 14.61 27.36
CA ASN A 70 -8.82 13.82 28.59
C ASN A 70 -10.08 13.69 29.47
N VAL A 71 -11.28 13.80 28.90
CA VAL A 71 -12.56 13.60 29.63
C VAL A 71 -12.94 12.12 29.66
N LEU A 72 -12.72 11.43 28.53
CA LEU A 72 -12.77 9.98 28.45
C LEU A 72 -11.36 9.40 28.48
N ARG A 73 -11.22 8.22 29.07
CA ARG A 73 -9.96 7.49 29.11
C ARG A 73 -9.71 6.84 27.75
N GLU A 74 -8.46 6.87 27.31
CA GLU A 74 -8.04 6.27 26.03
C GLU A 74 -8.40 4.79 25.94
N GLU A 75 -8.21 4.04 27.04
CA GLU A 75 -8.51 2.59 27.08
C GLU A 75 -9.98 2.29 26.82
N PHE A 76 -10.88 3.18 27.25
CA PHE A 76 -12.32 3.02 26.96
C PHE A 76 -12.59 3.18 25.47
N THR A 77 -12.05 4.23 24.84
CA THR A 77 -12.28 4.49 23.42
C THR A 77 -11.64 3.41 22.53
N LYS A 78 -10.45 2.93 22.91
CA LYS A 78 -9.80 1.80 22.24
C LYS A 78 -10.68 0.55 22.28
N ALA A 79 -11.13 0.14 23.48
CA ALA A 79 -12.01 -1.02 23.62
C ALA A 79 -13.29 -0.86 22.79
N LEU A 80 -13.89 0.35 22.79
CA LEU A 80 -15.07 0.64 21.97
C LEU A 80 -14.80 0.44 20.47
N PHE A 81 -13.66 0.91 19.96
CA PHE A 81 -13.33 0.83 18.54
C PHE A 81 -12.81 -0.55 18.10
N LEU A 82 -12.18 -1.30 19.00
CA LEU A 82 -11.66 -2.65 18.73
C LEU A 82 -12.74 -3.72 18.88
N ASP A 83 -13.57 -3.64 19.92
CA ASP A 83 -14.47 -4.73 20.30
C ASP A 83 -15.94 -4.44 19.93
N ASP A 84 -16.42 -3.22 20.23
CA ASP A 84 -17.86 -2.93 20.15
C ASP A 84 -18.29 -2.50 18.72
N ILE A 85 -17.46 -1.76 17.98
CA ILE A 85 -17.77 -1.26 16.62
C ILE A 85 -17.24 -2.20 15.51
N SER A 86 -16.37 -3.17 15.81
CA SER A 86 -15.68 -4.01 14.80
C SER A 86 -16.59 -4.96 14.01
N LEU A 87 -17.89 -4.98 14.30
CA LEU A 87 -18.91 -5.75 13.58
C LEU A 87 -19.72 -4.91 12.58
N VAL A 88 -19.50 -3.59 12.49
CA VAL A 88 -20.27 -2.71 11.60
C VAL A 88 -19.81 -2.89 10.15
N THR A 89 -20.75 -3.25 9.27
CA THR A 89 -20.50 -3.53 7.85
C THR A 89 -20.53 -2.29 6.95
N ASP A 90 -20.92 -1.13 7.48
CA ASP A 90 -21.01 0.11 6.71
C ASP A 90 -19.64 0.76 6.51
N SER A 91 -19.34 1.12 5.25
CA SER A 91 -18.04 1.67 4.85
C SER A 91 -17.73 3.02 5.49
N PHE A 92 -18.75 3.85 5.72
CA PHE A 92 -18.59 5.19 6.25
C PHE A 92 -18.28 5.18 7.76
N VAL A 93 -18.93 4.29 8.50
CA VAL A 93 -18.65 4.07 9.92
C VAL A 93 -17.30 3.37 10.09
N GLY A 94 -17.04 2.32 9.30
CA GLY A 94 -15.80 1.55 9.34
C GLY A 94 -14.55 2.38 9.04
N SER A 95 -14.59 3.19 7.98
CA SER A 95 -13.49 4.10 7.64
C SER A 95 -13.28 5.19 8.70
N THR A 96 -14.37 5.77 9.24
CA THR A 96 -14.25 6.77 10.32
C THR A 96 -13.66 6.16 11.60
N ARG A 97 -14.06 4.94 11.96
CA ARG A 97 -13.48 4.19 13.08
C ARG A 97 -11.96 4.05 12.92
N LEU A 98 -11.50 3.59 11.77
CA LEU A 98 -10.07 3.42 11.48
C LEU A 98 -9.28 4.73 11.58
N LYS A 99 -9.85 5.82 11.09
CA LYS A 99 -9.25 7.17 11.16
C LYS A 99 -8.95 7.60 12.59
N TYR A 100 -9.87 7.36 13.50
CA TYR A 100 -9.70 7.77 14.90
C TYR A 100 -8.95 6.72 15.72
N LEU A 101 -9.13 5.43 15.43
CA LEU A 101 -8.35 4.35 16.05
C LEU A 101 -6.85 4.54 15.83
N PHE A 102 -6.44 4.96 14.62
CA PHE A 102 -5.06 5.33 14.31
C PHE A 102 -4.49 6.41 15.24
N LEU A 103 -5.28 7.43 15.59
CA LEU A 103 -4.82 8.51 16.46
C LEU A 103 -4.58 8.05 17.90
N LEU A 104 -5.16 6.91 18.28
CA LEU A 104 -4.96 6.25 19.56
C LEU A 104 -3.86 5.19 19.50
N PHE A 105 -3.09 5.07 18.40
CA PHE A 105 -2.10 4.02 18.25
C PHE A 105 -1.11 4.01 19.43
N GLY A 106 -0.34 5.08 19.67
CA GLY A 106 0.50 5.19 20.87
C GLY A 106 1.46 4.02 21.13
N ASP A 107 1.83 3.28 20.07
CA ASP A 107 2.60 2.01 20.10
C ASP A 107 1.83 0.75 20.56
N ASP A 108 0.50 0.79 20.51
CA ASP A 108 -0.39 -0.31 20.90
C ASP A 108 -0.46 -1.40 19.79
N PRO A 109 -0.02 -2.64 20.07
CA PRO A 109 0.01 -3.70 19.09
C PRO A 109 -1.40 -4.12 18.62
N ASP A 110 -2.43 -3.99 19.46
CA ASP A 110 -3.79 -4.42 19.13
C ASP A 110 -4.40 -3.50 18.07
N VAL A 111 -4.12 -2.19 18.19
CA VAL A 111 -4.50 -1.19 17.17
C VAL A 111 -3.86 -1.53 15.82
N TYR A 112 -2.56 -1.85 15.80
CA TYR A 112 -1.88 -2.21 14.56
C TYR A 112 -2.40 -3.52 13.95
N GLN A 113 -2.73 -4.51 14.78
CA GLN A 113 -3.31 -5.77 14.34
C GLN A 113 -4.69 -5.58 13.72
N GLU A 114 -5.56 -4.79 14.35
CA GLU A 114 -6.89 -4.51 13.81
C GLU A 114 -6.80 -3.75 12.48
N ILE A 115 -5.98 -2.69 12.40
CA ILE A 115 -5.77 -1.98 11.13
C ILE A 115 -5.19 -2.93 10.06
N THR A 116 -4.31 -3.86 10.44
CA THR A 116 -3.76 -4.86 9.51
C THR A 116 -4.83 -5.82 9.02
N LYS A 117 -5.69 -6.32 9.90
CA LYS A 117 -6.83 -7.16 9.54
C LYS A 117 -7.77 -6.44 8.57
N GLU A 118 -8.10 -5.17 8.84
CA GLU A 118 -8.99 -4.36 8.01
C GLU A 118 -8.38 -3.98 6.65
N SER A 119 -7.05 -4.06 6.47
CA SER A 119 -6.42 -3.85 5.16
C SER A 119 -6.77 -4.95 4.12
N PHE A 120 -7.40 -6.04 4.57
CA PHE A 120 -7.93 -7.11 3.72
C PHE A 120 -9.47 -7.15 3.69
N ASN A 121 -10.14 -6.07 4.13
CA ASN A 121 -11.59 -5.98 4.12
C ASN A 121 -12.13 -6.07 2.67
N PRO A 122 -13.24 -6.81 2.41
CA PRO A 122 -13.85 -6.84 1.08
C PRO A 122 -14.40 -5.48 0.62
N ASP A 123 -14.70 -4.57 1.55
CA ASP A 123 -15.06 -3.19 1.24
C ASP A 123 -13.81 -2.37 0.90
N VAL A 124 -13.79 -1.81 -0.31
CA VAL A 124 -12.64 -1.10 -0.85
C VAL A 124 -12.32 0.18 -0.08
N ASP A 125 -13.33 0.88 0.44
CA ASP A 125 -13.13 2.13 1.20
C ASP A 125 -12.47 1.82 2.54
N ILE A 126 -12.94 0.76 3.22
CA ILE A 126 -12.35 0.29 4.48
C ILE A 126 -10.92 -0.19 4.25
N ALA A 127 -10.68 -1.03 3.23
CA ALA A 127 -9.36 -1.56 2.93
C ALA A 127 -8.37 -0.45 2.55
N ALA A 128 -8.77 0.49 1.69
CA ALA A 128 -7.95 1.64 1.31
C ALA A 128 -7.64 2.53 2.52
N GLU A 129 -8.63 2.79 3.39
CA GLU A 129 -8.42 3.55 4.61
C GLU A 129 -7.49 2.85 5.59
N ALA A 130 -7.65 1.54 5.79
CA ALA A 130 -6.76 0.75 6.63
C ALA A 130 -5.31 0.80 6.13
N LEU A 131 -5.09 0.59 4.83
CA LEU A 131 -3.76 0.70 4.21
C LEU A 131 -3.17 2.10 4.39
N PHE A 132 -3.96 3.15 4.18
CA PHE A 132 -3.52 4.52 4.42
C PHE A 132 -3.11 4.75 5.88
N ARG A 133 -3.89 4.24 6.84
CA ARG A 133 -3.54 4.33 8.27
C ARG A 133 -2.29 3.52 8.61
N LYS A 134 -2.05 2.36 7.98
CA LYS A 134 -0.76 1.65 8.11
C LYS A 134 0.39 2.52 7.62
N GLY A 135 0.26 3.13 6.44
CA GLY A 135 1.27 4.04 5.91
C GLY A 135 1.61 5.17 6.90
N LEU A 136 0.60 5.77 7.53
CA LEU A 136 0.80 6.79 8.56
C LEU A 136 1.43 6.24 9.85
N ILE A 137 1.14 5.01 10.27
CA ILE A 137 1.80 4.38 11.43
C ILE A 137 3.29 4.21 11.17
N HIS A 138 3.64 3.69 9.99
CA HIS A 138 5.03 3.52 9.58
C HIS A 138 5.76 4.87 9.49
N LEU A 139 5.14 5.87 8.86
CA LEU A 139 5.70 7.21 8.66
C LEU A 139 5.85 8.04 9.95
N LEU A 140 4.90 7.92 10.89
CA LEU A 140 4.80 8.84 12.02
C LEU A 140 5.22 8.23 13.35
N TYR A 141 5.09 6.92 13.53
CA TYR A 141 5.36 6.27 14.82
C TYR A 141 6.52 5.28 14.76
N ARG A 142 6.54 4.37 13.78
CA ARG A 142 7.62 3.35 13.73
C ARG A 142 8.95 3.93 13.31
N SER A 143 8.94 4.88 12.38
CA SER A 143 10.15 5.58 11.97
C SER A 143 10.80 6.38 13.09
N SER A 144 10.06 6.74 14.16
CA SER A 144 10.57 7.56 15.26
C SER A 144 11.30 6.77 16.34
N GLN A 145 11.20 5.44 16.32
CA GLN A 145 11.63 4.58 17.42
C GLN A 145 13.02 3.96 17.22
N GLN A 146 13.66 4.11 16.05
CA GLN A 146 14.83 3.29 15.69
C GLN A 146 15.90 4.07 14.92
N ASP A 147 17.01 3.40 14.58
CA ASP A 147 18.16 4.00 13.90
C ASP A 147 17.90 4.29 12.41
N ASP A 148 18.90 4.89 11.76
CA ASP A 148 18.79 5.41 10.39
C ASP A 148 18.43 4.34 9.34
N GLU A 149 18.85 3.07 9.53
CA GLU A 149 18.51 1.97 8.62
C GLU A 149 17.03 1.60 8.76
N THR A 150 16.55 1.45 9.99
CA THR A 150 15.13 1.23 10.23
C THR A 150 14.30 2.40 9.73
N PHE A 151 14.71 3.65 9.97
CA PHE A 151 13.98 4.81 9.44
C PHE A 151 13.74 4.67 7.93
N LEU A 152 14.79 4.33 7.17
CA LEU A 152 14.68 4.13 5.73
C LEU A 152 13.72 2.97 5.38
N GLN A 153 13.79 1.85 6.12
CA GLN A 153 12.87 0.72 5.95
C GLN A 153 11.41 1.11 6.20
N GLU A 154 11.14 1.84 7.29
CA GLU A 154 9.80 2.31 7.63
C GLU A 154 9.27 3.33 6.61
N MET A 155 10.13 4.18 6.02
CA MET A 155 9.75 5.07 4.92
C MET A 155 9.34 4.28 3.65
N SER A 156 10.07 3.22 3.31
CA SER A 156 9.74 2.34 2.18
C SER A 156 8.42 1.62 2.40
N GLU A 157 8.21 1.05 3.58
CA GLU A 157 6.94 0.38 3.92
C GLU A 157 5.77 1.38 3.88
N ALA A 158 5.97 2.59 4.42
CA ALA A 158 4.97 3.64 4.34
C ALA A 158 4.60 3.98 2.89
N ASP A 159 5.59 4.20 2.03
CA ASP A 159 5.37 4.51 0.60
C ASP A 159 4.58 3.39 -0.10
N GLN A 160 4.94 2.12 0.12
CA GLN A 160 4.22 0.98 -0.45
C GLN A 160 2.75 0.95 0.00
N PHE A 161 2.47 1.17 1.29
CA PHE A 161 1.09 1.23 1.78
C PHE A 161 0.30 2.39 1.19
N PHE A 162 0.91 3.57 1.01
CA PHE A 162 0.25 4.70 0.36
C PHE A 162 -0.02 4.45 -1.13
N ILE A 163 0.93 3.85 -1.84
CA ILE A 163 0.73 3.44 -3.24
C ILE A 163 -0.41 2.42 -3.34
N HIS A 164 -0.45 1.43 -2.46
CA HIS A 164 -1.54 0.44 -2.46
C HIS A 164 -2.89 1.08 -2.16
N ALA A 165 -2.97 1.97 -1.16
CA ALA A 165 -4.20 2.68 -0.85
C ALA A 165 -4.71 3.50 -2.05
N SER A 166 -3.83 4.20 -2.76
CA SER A 166 -4.20 4.98 -3.96
C SER A 166 -4.52 4.15 -5.20
N LYS A 167 -4.03 2.90 -5.28
CA LYS A 167 -4.41 1.97 -6.35
C LYS A 167 -5.76 1.29 -6.14
N ILE A 168 -6.19 1.14 -4.87
CA ILE A 168 -7.48 0.49 -4.53
C ILE A 168 -8.64 1.49 -4.66
N ASP A 169 -8.44 2.74 -4.25
CA ASP A 169 -9.41 3.82 -4.42
C ASP A 169 -8.76 5.01 -5.16
N GLU A 170 -9.26 5.27 -6.37
CA GLU A 170 -8.73 6.27 -7.30
C GLU A 170 -8.79 7.71 -6.74
N ASN A 171 -9.59 7.97 -5.70
CA ASN A 171 -9.76 9.30 -5.11
C ASN A 171 -8.87 9.60 -3.90
N ARG A 172 -7.90 8.72 -3.57
CA ARG A 172 -6.97 8.88 -2.43
C ARG A 172 -5.80 9.81 -2.71
N VAL A 173 -6.11 11.07 -3.01
CA VAL A 173 -5.10 12.13 -3.20
C VAL A 173 -4.27 12.36 -1.93
N ASP A 174 -4.85 12.10 -0.75
CA ASP A 174 -4.14 12.09 0.52
C ASP A 174 -3.04 11.02 0.58
N ALA A 175 -3.31 9.80 0.10
CA ALA A 175 -2.31 8.74 0.01
C ALA A 175 -1.18 9.11 -0.96
N ILE A 176 -1.50 9.65 -2.14
CA ILE A 176 -0.48 10.13 -3.09
C ILE A 176 0.40 11.22 -2.45
N PHE A 177 -0.21 12.16 -1.71
CA PHE A 177 0.55 13.19 -0.99
C PHE A 177 1.55 12.56 0.00
N PHE A 178 1.10 11.64 0.86
CA PHE A 178 1.99 11.03 1.85
C PHE A 178 3.03 10.07 1.25
N SER A 179 2.75 9.44 0.10
CA SER A 179 3.76 8.74 -0.70
C SER A 179 4.89 9.68 -1.12
N TYR A 180 4.56 10.86 -1.64
CA TYR A 180 5.58 11.87 -1.95
C TYR A 180 6.28 12.42 -0.70
N VAL A 181 5.63 12.48 0.47
CA VAL A 181 6.30 12.81 1.74
C VAL A 181 7.39 11.78 2.04
N SER A 182 7.06 10.48 2.00
CA SER A 182 8.04 9.41 2.23
C SER A 182 9.21 9.49 1.24
N GLN A 183 8.93 9.65 -0.06
CA GLN A 183 9.97 9.75 -1.08
C GLN A 183 10.84 11.02 -0.94
N TYR A 184 10.25 12.14 -0.51
CA TYR A 184 10.99 13.38 -0.26
C TYR A 184 11.98 13.20 0.90
N LEU A 185 11.54 12.63 2.03
CA LEU A 185 12.40 12.36 3.17
C LEU A 185 13.51 11.37 2.82
N THR A 186 13.22 10.31 2.07
CA THR A 186 14.21 9.37 1.55
C THR A 186 15.23 10.06 0.63
N SER A 187 14.79 10.96 -0.24
CA SER A 187 15.68 11.74 -1.13
C SER A 187 16.61 12.68 -0.36
N LEU A 188 16.12 13.27 0.74
CA LEU A 188 16.95 14.09 1.62
C LEU A 188 17.99 13.25 2.37
N LEU A 189 17.63 12.05 2.82
CA LEU A 189 18.55 11.10 3.47
C LEU A 189 19.66 10.63 2.52
N ALA A 190 19.34 10.46 1.25
CA ALA A 190 20.27 10.16 0.15
C ALA A 190 21.10 11.37 -0.30
N TYR A 191 20.93 12.57 0.30
CA TYR A 191 21.55 13.83 -0.16
C TYR A 191 21.30 14.18 -1.64
N ASN A 192 20.27 13.62 -2.25
CA ASN A 192 19.90 13.89 -3.63
C ASN A 192 18.93 15.09 -3.70
N LEU A 193 19.50 16.29 -3.56
CA LEU A 193 18.73 17.55 -3.54
C LEU A 193 17.98 17.83 -4.85
N ALA A 194 18.45 17.31 -5.98
CA ALA A 194 17.77 17.46 -7.26
C ALA A 194 16.45 16.67 -7.28
N THR A 195 16.50 15.37 -6.95
CA THR A 195 15.29 14.53 -6.82
C THR A 195 14.37 15.03 -5.71
N ALA A 196 14.93 15.43 -4.56
CA ALA A 196 14.13 16.00 -3.47
C ALA A 196 13.36 17.25 -3.93
N ARG A 197 13.99 18.14 -4.71
CA ARG A 197 13.31 19.32 -5.27
C ARG A 197 12.17 18.95 -6.22
N GLU A 198 12.40 17.99 -7.12
CA GLU A 198 11.36 17.54 -8.05
C GLU A 198 10.15 16.98 -7.30
N ILE A 199 10.36 16.11 -6.30
CA ILE A 199 9.29 15.54 -5.49
C ILE A 199 8.57 16.64 -4.70
N PHE A 200 9.31 17.59 -4.13
CA PHE A 200 8.71 18.70 -3.41
C PHE A 200 7.83 19.56 -4.32
N ASP A 201 8.25 19.82 -5.55
CA ASP A 201 7.44 20.59 -6.51
C ASP A 201 6.12 19.84 -6.85
N ARG A 202 6.14 18.50 -6.88
CA ARG A 202 4.91 17.67 -6.98
C ARG A 202 4.02 17.78 -5.74
N LEU A 203 4.60 17.77 -4.53
CA LEU A 203 3.87 18.00 -3.27
C LEU A 203 3.20 19.39 -3.28
N SER A 204 3.92 20.43 -3.68
CA SER A 204 3.40 21.79 -3.79
C SER A 204 2.25 21.88 -4.78
N LEU A 205 2.33 21.20 -5.93
CA LEU A 205 1.25 21.17 -6.91
C LEU A 205 -0.01 20.51 -6.33
N LEU A 206 0.12 19.36 -5.65
CA LEU A 206 -1.00 18.69 -5.00
C LEU A 206 -1.66 19.56 -3.92
N MET A 207 -0.86 20.23 -3.07
CA MET A 207 -1.40 21.12 -2.05
C MET A 207 -2.10 22.34 -2.66
N TRP A 208 -1.54 22.91 -3.72
CA TRP A 208 -2.19 23.99 -4.45
C TRP A 208 -3.51 23.54 -5.07
N GLN A 209 -3.56 22.35 -5.69
CA GLN A 209 -4.80 21.79 -6.22
C GLN A 209 -5.84 21.61 -5.10
N ARG A 210 -5.48 21.05 -3.95
CA ARG A 210 -6.41 20.93 -2.80
C ARG A 210 -6.87 22.28 -2.27
N GLN A 211 -6.03 23.31 -2.34
CA GLN A 211 -6.42 24.66 -1.93
C GLN A 211 -7.43 25.29 -2.89
N VAL A 212 -7.29 25.05 -4.20
CA VAL A 212 -8.19 25.59 -5.22
C VAL A 212 -9.52 24.84 -5.26
N TRP A 213 -9.48 23.50 -5.14
CA TRP A 213 -10.64 22.62 -5.34
C TRP A 213 -11.29 22.15 -4.03
N GLY A 214 -10.71 22.46 -2.88
CA GLY A 214 -11.19 22.03 -1.58
C GLY A 214 -12.36 22.88 -1.05
N TRP A 215 -13.41 22.21 -0.56
CA TRP A 215 -14.52 22.88 0.12
C TRP A 215 -14.14 23.44 1.50
N ARG A 216 -13.18 22.79 2.19
CA ARG A 216 -12.65 23.22 3.49
C ARG A 216 -11.34 23.99 3.31
N PRO A 217 -11.06 25.00 4.17
CA PRO A 217 -9.75 25.63 4.22
C PRO A 217 -8.67 24.56 4.39
N VAL A 218 -7.65 24.58 3.53
CA VAL A 218 -6.53 23.61 3.60
C VAL A 218 -5.81 23.68 4.94
N THR A 219 -5.86 24.82 5.63
CA THR A 219 -5.33 25.00 6.99
C THR A 219 -5.96 24.07 8.03
N ASP A 220 -7.11 23.47 7.75
CA ASP A 220 -7.75 22.48 8.62
C ASP A 220 -7.23 21.05 8.43
N LEU A 221 -6.48 20.81 7.35
CA LEU A 221 -5.95 19.49 6.97
C LEU A 221 -4.64 19.21 7.70
N TYR A 222 -4.43 17.95 8.10
CA TYR A 222 -3.18 17.53 8.73
C TYR A 222 -2.02 17.58 7.74
N GLU A 223 -2.31 17.25 6.47
CA GLU A 223 -1.41 17.33 5.33
C GLU A 223 -0.80 18.72 5.17
N TRP A 224 -1.57 19.77 5.46
CA TRP A 224 -1.07 21.14 5.39
C TRP A 224 0.00 21.43 6.43
N THR A 225 -0.18 20.97 7.66
CA THR A 225 0.84 21.12 8.71
C THR A 225 2.12 20.38 8.31
N ILE A 226 2.00 19.16 7.81
CA ILE A 226 3.14 18.38 7.32
C ILE A 226 3.83 19.13 6.17
N TYR A 227 3.07 19.65 5.20
CA TYR A 227 3.60 20.44 4.10
C TYR A 227 4.35 21.71 4.55
N GLN A 228 3.84 22.42 5.55
CA GLN A 228 4.51 23.59 6.12
C GLN A 228 5.84 23.20 6.79
N ALA A 229 5.86 22.10 7.54
CA ALA A 229 7.07 21.55 8.13
C ALA A 229 8.12 21.21 7.06
N LEU A 230 7.71 20.55 5.97
CA LEU A 230 8.59 20.22 4.85
C LEU A 230 9.10 21.47 4.11
N THR A 231 8.28 22.51 4.00
CA THR A 231 8.66 23.80 3.41
C THR A 231 9.77 24.46 4.24
N ASN A 232 9.59 24.50 5.56
CA ASN A 232 10.61 25.03 6.47
C ASN A 232 11.88 24.18 6.45
N LEU A 233 11.74 22.85 6.42
CA LEU A 233 12.85 21.91 6.29
C LEU A 233 13.67 22.18 5.02
N ARG A 234 13.01 22.34 3.87
CA ARG A 234 13.64 22.67 2.59
C ARG A 234 14.47 23.95 2.71
N VAL A 235 13.89 25.01 3.27
CA VAL A 235 14.57 26.31 3.43
C VAL A 235 15.82 26.17 4.30
N ILE A 236 15.73 25.44 5.42
CA ILE A 236 16.90 25.21 6.30
C ILE A 236 18.00 24.47 5.54
N ILE A 237 17.65 23.39 4.83
CA ILE A 237 18.60 22.56 4.08
C ILE A 237 19.28 23.35 2.96
N GLU A 238 18.50 24.07 2.15
CA GLU A 238 19.02 24.91 1.07
C GLU A 238 19.96 25.99 1.62
N GLN A 239 19.60 26.62 2.75
CA GLN A 239 20.42 27.65 3.38
C GLN A 239 21.72 27.08 3.95
N ALA A 240 21.64 25.96 4.69
CA ALA A 240 22.81 25.31 5.29
C ALA A 240 23.82 24.84 4.24
N THR A 241 23.35 24.33 3.09
CA THR A 241 24.20 23.80 2.02
C THR A 241 25.06 24.88 1.33
N ILE A 242 24.69 26.16 1.45
CA ILE A 242 25.41 27.29 0.87
C ILE A 242 26.15 28.15 1.93
N GLU A 243 26.47 27.57 3.09
CA GLU A 243 27.14 28.27 4.21
C GLU A 243 28.37 29.07 3.78
N ASN A 244 29.18 28.50 2.89
CA ASN A 244 30.39 29.13 2.37
C ASN A 244 30.15 30.42 1.56
N LYS A 245 28.90 30.71 1.18
CA LYS A 245 28.48 31.92 0.45
C LYS A 245 27.81 32.95 1.37
N TRP A 246 27.69 32.70 2.67
CA TRP A 246 27.02 33.62 3.57
C TRP A 246 27.85 34.88 3.80
N HIS A 247 27.27 36.04 3.48
CA HIS A 247 27.86 37.34 3.78
C HIS A 247 27.59 37.76 5.23
N ASP A 248 26.37 37.56 5.72
CA ASP A 248 25.94 37.89 7.09
C ASP A 248 25.53 36.62 7.84
N PHE A 249 26.48 36.06 8.60
CA PHE A 249 26.31 34.80 9.31
C PHE A 249 25.22 34.85 10.39
N LYS A 250 25.06 35.99 11.08
CA LYS A 250 24.04 36.16 12.12
C LYS A 250 22.65 36.18 11.51
N LYS A 251 22.48 36.88 10.38
CA LYS A 251 21.20 36.93 9.66
C LYS A 251 20.78 35.55 9.17
N GLU A 252 21.69 34.80 8.56
CA GLU A 252 21.35 33.46 8.03
C GLU A 252 21.02 32.46 9.15
N LEU A 253 21.75 32.49 10.28
CA LEU A 253 21.41 31.67 11.44
C LEU A 253 20.09 32.08 12.10
N THR A 254 19.77 33.38 12.12
CA THR A 254 18.45 33.86 12.56
C THR A 254 17.33 33.30 11.69
N LEU A 255 17.52 33.26 10.36
CA LEU A 255 16.57 32.67 9.43
C LEU A 255 16.39 31.17 9.70
N ILE A 256 17.49 30.42 9.83
CA ILE A 256 17.46 28.99 10.15
C ILE A 256 16.73 28.75 11.49
N CYS A 257 17.06 29.51 12.54
CA CYS A 257 16.41 29.42 13.85
C CYS A 257 14.90 29.65 13.76
N LYS A 258 14.47 30.68 13.02
CA LYS A 258 13.04 30.95 12.81
C LYS A 258 12.33 29.77 12.16
N ARG A 259 12.91 29.22 11.07
CA ARG A 259 12.34 28.08 10.35
C ARG A 259 12.33 26.81 11.19
N PHE A 260 13.35 26.61 12.01
CA PHE A 260 13.40 25.50 12.97
C PHE A 260 12.27 25.62 14.00
N ASN A 261 12.07 26.82 14.55
CA ASN A 261 10.97 27.09 15.49
C ASN A 261 9.60 26.88 14.85
N ASP A 262 9.44 27.27 13.57
CA ASP A 262 8.21 27.03 12.81
C ASP A 262 7.93 25.52 12.60
N ILE A 263 8.95 24.65 12.57
CA ILE A 263 8.77 23.18 12.49
C ILE A 263 8.28 22.62 13.83
N ILE A 264 8.82 23.08 14.95
CA ILE A 264 8.49 22.53 16.29
C ILE A 264 7.23 23.16 16.92
N ALA A 265 6.64 24.19 16.30
CA ALA A 265 5.50 24.91 16.86
C ALA A 265 4.22 24.04 16.91
N LEU A 266 3.88 23.54 18.11
CA LEU A 266 2.70 22.67 18.33
C LEU A 266 1.41 23.43 18.68
N ASP A 267 1.49 24.71 19.06
CA ASP A 267 0.35 25.44 19.61
C ASP A 267 -0.77 25.70 18.61
N VAL A 268 -0.42 25.74 17.31
CA VAL A 268 -1.37 25.96 16.21
C VAL A 268 -2.11 24.66 15.83
N LEU A 269 -1.67 23.51 16.35
CA LEU A 269 -2.24 22.21 16.02
C LEU A 269 -3.48 21.87 16.85
N LYS A 270 -4.49 21.30 16.18
CA LYS A 270 -5.63 20.68 16.85
C LYS A 270 -5.11 19.60 17.82
N PRO A 271 -5.67 19.48 19.05
CA PRO A 271 -5.16 18.57 20.08
C PRO A 271 -4.90 17.15 19.58
N ARG A 272 -5.83 16.60 18.78
CA ARG A 272 -5.75 15.25 18.19
C ARG A 272 -4.53 14.98 17.29
N PHE A 273 -3.87 16.01 16.78
CA PHE A 273 -2.70 15.87 15.88
C PHE A 273 -1.36 16.18 16.56
N LYS A 274 -1.37 16.67 17.80
CA LYS A 274 -0.15 17.12 18.48
C LYS A 274 0.84 15.96 18.68
N ALA A 275 0.36 14.80 19.12
CA ALA A 275 1.20 13.63 19.38
C ALA A 275 1.87 13.10 18.10
N SER A 276 1.08 12.84 17.04
CA SER A 276 1.60 12.32 15.78
C SER A 276 2.54 13.30 15.09
N TYR A 277 2.24 14.60 15.13
CA TYR A 277 3.13 15.62 14.57
C TYR A 277 4.43 15.78 15.37
N ALA A 278 4.38 15.70 16.69
CA ALA A 278 5.59 15.74 17.52
C ALA A 278 6.55 14.59 17.13
N GLN A 279 6.02 13.38 16.92
CA GLN A 279 6.81 12.24 16.45
C GLN A 279 7.41 12.50 15.06
N PHE A 280 6.62 12.98 14.11
CA PHE A 280 7.08 13.33 12.76
C PHE A 280 8.22 14.37 12.78
N SER A 281 7.99 15.49 13.48
CA SER A 281 8.94 16.60 13.55
C SER A 281 10.22 16.20 14.26
N GLY A 282 10.14 15.47 15.38
CA GLY A 282 11.29 14.96 16.11
C GLY A 282 12.16 14.03 15.25
N THR A 283 11.55 13.03 14.62
CA THR A 283 12.25 12.09 13.73
C THR A 283 12.91 12.79 12.55
N THR A 284 12.19 13.72 11.90
CA THR A 284 12.70 14.48 10.76
C THR A 284 13.90 15.34 11.16
N ILE A 285 13.83 15.99 12.33
CA ILE A 285 14.96 16.77 12.86
C ILE A 285 16.15 15.85 13.14
N ASP A 286 15.91 14.73 13.81
CA ASP A 286 16.98 13.89 14.31
C ASP A 286 17.69 13.07 13.23
N VAL A 287 16.94 12.51 12.30
CA VAL A 287 17.46 11.67 11.22
C VAL A 287 17.95 12.49 10.03
N ILE A 288 17.28 13.59 9.67
CA ILE A 288 17.58 14.34 8.44
C ILE A 288 18.30 15.65 8.78
N LEU A 289 17.67 16.54 9.53
CA LEU A 289 18.17 17.91 9.70
C LEU A 289 19.55 17.96 10.38
N ASN A 290 19.74 17.15 11.42
CA ASN A 290 21.02 17.04 12.12
C ASN A 290 22.16 16.66 11.16
N ARG A 291 21.91 15.76 10.21
CA ARG A 291 22.93 15.35 9.22
C ARG A 291 23.33 16.50 8.28
N TYR A 292 22.39 17.36 7.91
CA TYR A 292 22.68 18.55 7.11
C TYR A 292 23.46 19.60 7.90
N TYR A 293 23.11 19.79 9.17
CA TYR A 293 23.90 20.65 10.06
C TYR A 293 25.32 20.12 10.21
N GLU A 294 25.50 18.83 10.49
CA GLU A 294 26.81 18.20 10.63
C GLU A 294 27.63 18.33 9.34
N LYS A 295 27.06 17.98 8.18
CA LYS A 295 27.80 18.02 6.91
C LYS A 295 28.23 19.42 6.51
N ASN A 296 27.39 20.44 6.77
CA ASN A 296 27.61 21.78 6.21
C ASN A 296 28.06 22.84 7.23
N LEU A 297 27.75 22.69 8.52
CA LEU A 297 28.02 23.70 9.56
C LEU A 297 29.12 23.29 10.55
N SER A 298 29.65 22.06 10.48
CA SER A 298 30.69 21.58 11.41
C SER A 298 31.97 22.43 11.37
N ALA A 299 32.34 22.97 10.20
CA ALA A 299 33.49 23.85 10.08
C ALA A 299 33.29 25.21 10.79
N SER A 300 32.03 25.58 11.05
CA SER A 300 31.64 26.90 11.56
C SER A 300 31.33 26.90 13.06
N VAL A 301 31.64 25.81 13.78
CA VAL A 301 31.42 25.69 15.23
C VAL A 301 32.07 26.82 16.04
N LEU A 302 33.31 27.20 15.71
CA LEU A 302 33.99 28.32 16.39
C LEU A 302 33.30 29.66 16.13
N ARG A 303 32.78 29.85 14.91
CA ARG A 303 32.06 31.06 14.51
C ARG A 303 30.70 31.15 15.21
N ILE A 304 30.01 30.01 15.34
CA ILE A 304 28.80 29.86 16.15
C ILE A 304 29.09 30.22 17.61
N ASP A 305 30.21 29.76 18.16
CA ASP A 305 30.58 30.05 19.56
C ASP A 305 30.86 31.54 19.80
N SER A 306 31.59 32.18 18.89
CA SER A 306 31.79 33.64 18.95
C SER A 306 30.46 34.38 18.92
N LEU A 307 29.56 34.00 18.00
CA LEU A 307 28.25 34.63 17.87
C LEU A 307 27.42 34.48 19.15
N ILE A 308 27.42 33.31 19.81
CA ILE A 308 26.73 33.11 21.08
C ILE A 308 27.19 34.13 22.14
N GLY A 309 28.48 34.48 22.17
CA GLY A 309 29.03 35.50 23.08
C GLY A 309 28.65 36.94 22.72
N GLU A 310 28.24 37.20 21.48
CA GLU A 310 27.85 38.52 20.96
C GLU A 310 26.33 38.78 21.05
N LEU A 311 25.52 37.75 21.33
CA LEU A 311 24.07 37.88 21.40
C LEU A 311 23.61 38.65 22.65
N THR A 312 22.56 39.46 22.47
CA THR A 312 21.97 40.29 23.52
C THR A 312 20.87 39.54 24.29
N GLU A 313 20.46 40.09 25.45
CA GLU A 313 19.37 39.52 26.27
C GLU A 313 18.01 39.46 25.57
N THR A 314 17.82 40.18 24.46
CA THR A 314 16.58 40.13 23.67
C THR A 314 16.56 38.99 22.64
N GLU A 315 17.69 38.29 22.43
CA GLU A 315 17.88 37.27 21.40
C GLU A 315 17.88 35.84 21.99
N ILE A 316 17.08 35.62 23.03
CA ILE A 316 17.07 34.37 23.82
C ILE A 316 16.82 33.13 22.95
N ALA A 317 15.85 33.18 22.05
CA ALA A 317 15.51 32.04 21.19
C ALA A 317 16.67 31.65 20.26
N LEU A 318 17.36 32.64 19.69
CA LEU A 318 18.54 32.40 18.85
C LEU A 318 19.69 31.85 19.69
N ALA A 319 19.92 32.41 20.88
CA ALA A 319 20.98 31.93 21.78
C ALA A 319 20.75 30.48 22.22
N GLN A 320 19.51 30.09 22.52
CA GLN A 320 19.15 28.70 22.86
C GLN A 320 19.38 27.78 21.66
N PHE A 321 18.84 28.14 20.48
CA PHE A 321 19.03 27.37 19.26
C PHE A 321 20.51 27.16 18.91
N LEU A 322 21.35 28.19 19.01
CA LEU A 322 22.77 28.07 18.69
C LEU A 322 23.54 27.21 19.70
N ARG A 323 23.16 27.22 20.98
CA ARG A 323 23.74 26.31 21.98
C ARG A 323 23.38 24.87 21.67
N ASP A 324 22.12 24.60 21.35
CA ASP A 324 21.66 23.25 20.99
C ASP A 324 22.33 22.76 19.70
N LEU A 325 22.43 23.63 18.68
CA LEU A 325 23.14 23.34 17.44
C LEU A 325 24.62 23.05 17.71
N LYS A 326 25.30 23.85 18.53
CA LYS A 326 26.70 23.65 18.90
C LYS A 326 26.93 22.29 19.56
N GLU A 327 26.06 21.89 20.49
CA GLU A 327 26.15 20.59 21.15
C GLU A 327 25.94 19.42 20.16
N ARG A 328 24.96 19.54 19.25
CA ARG A 328 24.73 18.55 18.18
C ARG A 328 25.97 18.38 17.29
N LEU A 329 26.62 19.49 16.89
CA LEU A 329 27.82 19.46 16.03
C LEU A 329 29.06 18.86 16.71
N LYS A 330 29.15 18.87 18.05
CA LYS A 330 30.27 18.26 18.80
C LYS A 330 30.16 16.73 18.90
N GLY A 331 28.94 16.19 18.93
CA GLY A 331 28.67 14.79 19.28
C GLY A 331 29.11 13.72 18.26
N ARG A 332 29.46 14.10 17.02
CA ARG A 332 29.72 13.13 15.92
C ARG A 332 31.06 13.24 15.21
N GLN A 333 31.99 14.11 15.66
CA GLN A 333 33.33 14.22 15.07
C GLN A 333 34.21 12.94 15.17
N GLN A 334 33.74 11.84 15.80
CA GLN A 334 34.55 10.66 16.09
C GLN A 334 34.26 9.38 15.28
N LYS A 335 33.31 9.36 14.34
CA LYS A 335 33.18 8.21 13.43
C LYS A 335 32.94 8.69 12.00
N LYS A 336 33.99 8.68 11.17
CA LYS A 336 33.86 8.41 9.73
C LYS A 336 33.30 6.98 9.60
N LYS A 337 32.02 6.78 9.92
CA LYS A 337 31.28 5.61 9.45
C LYS A 337 31.03 5.89 7.98
N ASP A 338 31.48 4.98 7.11
CA ASP A 338 30.99 4.93 5.74
C ASP A 338 29.47 5.13 5.77
N ASN A 339 28.97 6.06 4.97
CA ASN A 339 27.59 6.51 5.02
C ASN A 339 26.69 5.47 4.31
N LEU A 340 26.70 4.25 4.82
CA LEU A 340 25.98 3.09 4.28
C LEU A 340 24.52 3.46 4.02
N VAL A 341 23.86 4.11 4.98
CA VAL A 341 22.44 4.50 4.85
C VAL A 341 22.21 5.50 3.71
N GLU A 342 23.11 6.46 3.47
CA GLU A 342 23.02 7.38 2.32
C GLU A 342 23.05 6.59 1.00
N ARG A 343 23.97 5.62 0.90
CA ARG A 343 24.14 4.78 -0.30
C ARG A 343 22.99 3.79 -0.51
N ILE A 344 22.48 3.20 0.56
CA ILE A 344 21.30 2.33 0.50
C ILE A 344 20.06 3.15 0.12
N ALA A 345 19.92 4.38 0.63
CA ALA A 345 18.84 5.28 0.23
C ALA A 345 18.95 5.66 -1.26
N GLU A 346 20.15 5.95 -1.78
CA GLU A 346 20.37 6.17 -3.22
C GLU A 346 19.98 4.95 -4.06
N LEU A 347 20.40 3.75 -3.67
CA LEU A 347 20.01 2.50 -4.36
C LEU A 347 18.50 2.28 -4.31
N HIS A 348 17.87 2.51 -3.16
CA HIS A 348 16.43 2.32 -3.01
C HIS A 348 15.62 3.32 -3.86
N LEU A 349 16.08 4.57 -4.01
CA LEU A 349 15.46 5.53 -4.93
C LEU A 349 15.53 5.07 -6.40
N LEU A 350 16.60 4.38 -6.78
CA LEU A 350 16.74 3.80 -8.12
C LEU A 350 15.93 2.49 -8.28
N PHE A 351 15.81 1.71 -7.20
CA PHE A 351 15.21 0.38 -7.18
C PHE A 351 14.20 0.22 -6.03
N PRO A 352 13.06 0.94 -6.06
CA PRO A 352 12.13 1.03 -4.92
C PRO A 352 11.42 -0.29 -4.58
N HIS A 353 11.45 -1.26 -5.49
CA HIS A 353 10.89 -2.60 -5.31
C HIS A 353 11.82 -3.54 -4.53
N VAL A 354 13.10 -3.21 -4.36
CA VAL A 354 14.05 -4.02 -3.60
C VAL A 354 13.94 -3.65 -2.12
N ASN A 355 13.72 -4.66 -1.28
CA ASN A 355 13.65 -4.47 0.16
C ASN A 355 15.01 -3.95 0.69
N ILE A 356 14.95 -2.95 1.56
CA ILE A 356 16.14 -2.30 2.13
C ILE A 356 17.03 -3.27 2.90
N SER A 357 16.47 -4.23 3.64
CA SER A 357 17.27 -5.23 4.35
C SER A 357 18.09 -6.12 3.41
N ILE A 358 17.56 -6.40 2.21
CA ILE A 358 18.28 -7.13 1.15
C ILE A 358 19.41 -6.26 0.62
N LEU A 359 19.12 -5.00 0.27
CA LEU A 359 20.14 -4.05 -0.19
C LEU A 359 21.26 -3.91 0.84
N THR A 360 20.94 -3.73 2.13
CA THR A 360 21.94 -3.63 3.20
C THR A 360 22.76 -4.91 3.30
N HIS A 361 22.11 -6.08 3.27
CA HIS A 361 22.80 -7.36 3.37
C HIS A 361 23.79 -7.57 2.21
N GLU A 362 23.35 -7.33 0.97
CA GLU A 362 24.20 -7.49 -0.21
C GLU A 362 25.33 -6.47 -0.25
N PHE A 363 25.06 -5.22 0.12
CA PHE A 363 26.08 -4.18 0.19
C PHE A 363 27.19 -4.55 1.19
N ASN A 364 26.80 -4.97 2.41
CA ASN A 364 27.75 -5.39 3.44
C ASN A 364 28.53 -6.63 3.03
N LYS A 365 27.87 -7.61 2.39
CA LYS A 365 28.49 -8.84 1.90
C LYS A 365 29.59 -8.56 0.87
N ILE A 366 29.34 -7.70 -0.10
CA ILE A 366 30.34 -7.37 -1.14
C ILE A 366 31.55 -6.64 -0.52
N ILE A 367 31.30 -5.76 0.46
CA ILE A 367 32.39 -5.10 1.20
C ILE A 367 33.21 -6.11 2.00
N SER A 368 32.56 -6.99 2.76
CA SER A 368 33.23 -7.94 3.66
C SER A 368 33.98 -9.05 2.93
N ASP A 369 33.37 -9.62 1.91
CA ASP A 369 33.85 -10.84 1.27
C ASP A 369 34.89 -10.55 0.19
N GLU A 370 34.78 -9.39 -0.46
CA GLU A 370 35.60 -9.05 -1.63
C GLU A 370 36.54 -7.85 -1.39
N GLY A 371 36.44 -7.16 -0.25
CA GLY A 371 37.30 -6.03 0.10
C GLY A 371 37.18 -4.84 -0.87
N ILE A 372 36.02 -4.72 -1.55
CA ILE A 372 35.76 -3.72 -2.58
C ILE A 372 35.38 -2.39 -1.93
N GLU A 373 35.92 -1.28 -2.47
CA GLU A 373 35.54 0.08 -2.06
C GLU A 373 34.04 0.35 -2.28
N ALA A 374 33.40 1.07 -1.36
CA ALA A 374 31.96 1.30 -1.33
C ALA A 374 31.37 1.86 -2.66
N ASP A 375 32.09 2.73 -3.37
CA ASP A 375 31.64 3.28 -4.66
C ASP A 375 31.55 2.21 -5.77
N LYS A 376 32.46 1.23 -5.75
CA LYS A 376 32.45 0.12 -6.70
C LYS A 376 31.37 -0.90 -6.36
N VAL A 377 31.06 -1.07 -5.07
CA VAL A 377 29.91 -1.88 -4.62
C VAL A 377 28.61 -1.28 -5.13
N LEU A 378 28.45 0.05 -5.01
CA LEU A 378 27.29 0.78 -5.52
C LEU A 378 27.11 0.53 -7.03
N LEU A 379 28.17 0.71 -7.84
CA LEU A 379 28.11 0.48 -9.29
C LEU A 379 27.75 -0.97 -9.65
N ARG A 380 28.24 -1.94 -8.89
CA ARG A 380 27.94 -3.36 -9.11
C ARG A 380 26.48 -3.67 -8.78
N LEU A 381 25.98 -3.20 -7.64
CA LEU A 381 24.58 -3.37 -7.28
C LEU A 381 23.67 -2.64 -8.25
N VAL A 382 24.04 -1.42 -8.68
CA VAL A 382 23.33 -0.72 -9.76
C VAL A 382 23.33 -1.55 -11.04
N HIS A 383 24.44 -2.16 -11.45
CA HIS A 383 24.48 -3.01 -12.64
C HIS A 383 23.63 -4.28 -12.49
N GLN A 384 23.71 -4.96 -11.35
CA GLN A 384 22.91 -6.14 -11.02
C GLN A 384 21.43 -5.78 -11.06
N TYR A 385 21.04 -4.74 -10.31
CA TYR A 385 19.67 -4.32 -10.20
C TYR A 385 19.15 -3.63 -11.45
N ILE A 386 19.94 -2.95 -12.28
CA ILE A 386 19.52 -2.51 -13.63
C ILE A 386 19.17 -3.72 -14.50
N GLY A 387 19.99 -4.78 -14.39
CA GLY A 387 19.68 -6.08 -14.97
C GLY A 387 18.32 -6.59 -14.52
N GLU A 388 17.99 -6.43 -13.23
CA GLU A 388 16.73 -6.83 -12.60
C GLU A 388 15.58 -5.80 -12.74
N THR A 389 15.83 -4.50 -12.94
CA THR A 389 14.80 -3.43 -13.08
C THR A 389 14.18 -3.40 -14.45
N ARG A 390 14.90 -3.93 -15.45
CA ARG A 390 14.24 -4.38 -16.68
C ARG A 390 13.16 -5.45 -16.41
N PHE A 391 13.14 -6.06 -15.22
CA PHE A 391 12.15 -7.04 -14.78
C PHE A 391 11.23 -6.57 -13.63
N SER A 392 11.51 -5.46 -12.93
CA SER A 392 10.87 -5.14 -11.64
C SER A 392 10.34 -3.71 -11.44
N GLN A 393 10.20 -2.90 -12.51
CA GLN A 393 9.28 -1.77 -12.41
C GLN A 393 7.89 -2.31 -12.06
N THR A 394 7.44 -1.95 -10.86
CA THR A 394 6.19 -2.29 -10.17
C THR A 394 5.00 -2.37 -11.12
N ASP A 395 4.68 -3.60 -11.51
CA ASP A 395 3.34 -4.15 -11.69
C ASP A 395 3.60 -5.63 -12.01
N TYR A 396 3.64 -6.50 -10.99
CA TYR A 396 3.41 -7.91 -11.29
C TYR A 396 2.04 -7.96 -11.93
N ILE A 397 1.98 -8.15 -13.25
CA ILE A 397 0.72 -8.16 -14.00
C ILE A 397 -0.19 -9.24 -13.41
N THR A 398 0.40 -10.28 -12.83
CA THR A 398 -0.30 -11.36 -12.14
C THR A 398 -0.60 -11.11 -10.65
N GLY A 399 -0.04 -10.08 -10.03
CA GLY A 399 -0.22 -9.75 -8.60
C GLY A 399 0.68 -10.51 -7.62
N TYR A 400 1.40 -11.57 -8.04
CA TYR A 400 2.23 -12.39 -7.15
C TYR A 400 3.54 -12.83 -7.83
N PRO A 401 4.69 -12.92 -7.12
CA PRO A 401 5.99 -13.28 -7.73
C PRO A 401 6.04 -14.67 -8.39
N ILE A 402 5.40 -15.68 -7.78
CA ILE A 402 5.33 -17.05 -8.33
C ILE A 402 4.54 -17.05 -9.64
N SER A 403 3.42 -16.32 -9.65
CA SER A 403 2.57 -16.14 -10.83
C SER A 403 3.29 -15.42 -11.96
N GLU A 404 4.07 -14.38 -11.63
CA GLU A 404 4.82 -13.64 -12.64
C GLU A 404 5.89 -14.50 -13.29
N ARG A 405 6.57 -15.36 -12.51
CA ARG A 405 7.55 -16.30 -13.06
C ARG A 405 6.92 -17.24 -14.10
N VAL A 406 5.72 -17.74 -13.83
CA VAL A 406 4.97 -18.57 -14.79
C VAL A 406 4.60 -17.76 -16.03
N LEU A 407 4.12 -16.52 -15.86
CA LEU A 407 3.79 -15.63 -16.97
C LEU A 407 5.01 -15.41 -17.88
N ARG A 408 6.19 -15.09 -17.31
CA ARG A 408 7.42 -14.85 -18.08
C ARG A 408 7.93 -16.10 -18.78
N GLN A 409 7.84 -17.27 -18.14
CA GLN A 409 8.21 -18.53 -18.76
C GLN A 409 7.33 -18.85 -19.98
N LEU A 410 6.02 -18.66 -19.85
CA LEU A 410 5.07 -18.83 -20.95
C LEU A 410 5.28 -17.77 -22.03
N GLU A 411 5.47 -16.50 -21.66
CA GLU A 411 5.77 -15.39 -22.56
C GLU A 411 7.02 -15.68 -23.42
N GLY A 412 8.12 -16.09 -22.81
CA GLY A 412 9.35 -16.44 -23.53
C GLY A 412 9.14 -17.61 -24.50
N SER A 413 8.36 -18.61 -24.09
CA SER A 413 8.01 -19.75 -24.94
C SER A 413 7.11 -19.35 -26.11
N ILE A 414 6.12 -18.49 -25.89
CA ILE A 414 5.22 -17.98 -26.93
C ILE A 414 6.01 -17.13 -27.95
N HIS A 415 6.91 -16.25 -27.50
CA HIS A 415 7.75 -15.45 -28.40
C HIS A 415 8.67 -16.32 -29.27
N GLN A 416 9.17 -17.45 -28.74
CA GLN A 416 9.94 -18.40 -29.54
C GLN A 416 9.08 -19.14 -30.58
N LEU A 417 7.84 -19.47 -30.22
CA LEU A 417 6.90 -20.19 -31.09
C LEU A 417 6.25 -19.30 -32.16
N LEU A 418 6.10 -18.00 -31.87
CA LEU A 418 5.46 -16.99 -32.72
C LEU A 418 6.28 -15.68 -32.75
N PRO A 419 7.47 -15.68 -33.38
CA PRO A 419 8.37 -14.51 -33.37
C PRO A 419 7.81 -13.31 -34.15
N GLU A 420 6.92 -13.54 -35.12
CA GLU A 420 6.30 -12.50 -35.96
C GLU A 420 4.89 -12.11 -35.50
N TYR A 421 4.47 -12.52 -34.30
CA TYR A 421 3.13 -12.22 -33.80
C TYR A 421 2.94 -10.71 -33.55
N PRO A 422 1.80 -10.10 -33.93
CA PRO A 422 1.61 -8.66 -33.79
C PRO A 422 1.78 -8.18 -32.34
N PRO A 423 2.61 -7.15 -32.07
CA PRO A 423 2.90 -6.71 -30.69
C PRO A 423 1.66 -6.32 -29.88
N ARG A 424 0.68 -5.67 -30.51
CA ARG A 424 -0.61 -5.31 -29.87
C ARG A 424 -1.38 -6.55 -29.43
N TRP A 425 -1.44 -7.58 -30.28
CA TRP A 425 -2.14 -8.82 -29.98
C TRP A 425 -1.40 -9.62 -28.91
N MET A 426 -0.07 -9.62 -28.94
CA MET A 426 0.76 -10.21 -27.90
C MET A 426 0.49 -9.56 -26.53
N ALA A 427 0.49 -8.22 -26.46
CA ALA A 427 0.24 -7.51 -25.22
C ALA A 427 -1.16 -7.82 -24.64
N ALA A 428 -2.20 -7.84 -25.49
CA ALA A 428 -3.54 -8.21 -25.08
C ALA A 428 -3.62 -9.67 -24.60
N PHE A 429 -2.97 -10.60 -25.32
CA PHE A 429 -2.92 -12.01 -24.96
C PHE A 429 -2.26 -12.24 -23.61
N LEU A 430 -1.09 -11.62 -23.39
CA LEU A 430 -0.37 -11.68 -22.11
C LEU A 430 -1.18 -11.06 -20.97
N GLY A 431 -1.97 -10.02 -21.24
CA GLY A 431 -2.92 -9.46 -20.28
C GLY A 431 -3.99 -10.46 -19.83
N VAL A 432 -4.58 -11.20 -20.77
CA VAL A 432 -5.57 -12.26 -20.47
C VAL A 432 -4.91 -13.44 -19.75
N LEU A 433 -3.74 -13.86 -20.22
CA LEU A 433 -2.95 -14.91 -19.57
C LEU A 433 -2.63 -14.54 -18.12
N ALA A 434 -2.27 -13.29 -17.86
CA ALA A 434 -2.00 -12.82 -16.51
C ALA A 434 -3.24 -12.89 -15.59
N ASP A 435 -4.44 -12.57 -16.10
CA ASP A 435 -5.68 -12.70 -15.34
C ASP A 435 -6.00 -14.17 -15.01
N ILE A 436 -5.77 -15.09 -15.95
CA ILE A 436 -5.97 -16.54 -15.75
C ILE A 436 -4.96 -17.09 -14.73
N ILE A 437 -3.68 -16.73 -14.85
CA ILE A 437 -2.65 -17.14 -13.89
C ILE A 437 -3.00 -16.60 -12.50
N ARG A 438 -3.41 -15.33 -12.39
CA ARG A 438 -3.85 -14.73 -11.13
C ARG A 438 -5.00 -15.51 -10.51
N TYR A 439 -6.04 -15.81 -11.29
CA TYR A 439 -7.18 -16.60 -10.82
C TYR A 439 -6.76 -17.99 -10.32
N ALA A 440 -5.94 -18.70 -11.10
CA ALA A 440 -5.45 -20.03 -10.74
C ALA A 440 -4.65 -19.99 -9.43
N TYR A 441 -3.77 -19.00 -9.27
CA TYR A 441 -2.96 -18.83 -8.06
C TYR A 441 -3.82 -18.48 -6.84
N GLN A 442 -4.68 -17.46 -6.96
CA GLN A 442 -5.58 -17.05 -5.88
C GLN A 442 -6.48 -18.20 -5.42
N SER A 443 -6.95 -19.03 -6.36
CA SER A 443 -7.75 -20.20 -6.01
C SER A 443 -7.04 -21.12 -5.02
N LEU A 444 -5.70 -21.19 -5.05
CA LEU A 444 -4.86 -22.06 -4.21
C LEU A 444 -4.51 -21.45 -2.86
N VAL A 445 -4.37 -20.12 -2.78
CA VAL A 445 -3.80 -19.45 -1.60
C VAL A 445 -4.80 -18.62 -0.80
N GLU A 446 -5.89 -18.15 -1.43
CA GLU A 446 -6.85 -17.24 -0.80
C GLU A 446 -7.89 -17.96 0.06
N ASN A 447 -8.62 -17.17 0.86
CA ASN A 447 -9.66 -17.70 1.74
C ASN A 447 -10.75 -18.47 0.95
N ARG A 448 -11.09 -19.66 1.45
CA ARG A 448 -12.13 -20.54 0.90
C ARG A 448 -13.45 -19.84 0.60
N ALA A 449 -13.85 -18.86 1.41
CA ALA A 449 -15.09 -18.11 1.19
C ALA A 449 -15.14 -17.49 -0.22
N TYR A 450 -14.00 -17.03 -0.74
CA TYR A 450 -13.90 -16.39 -2.06
C TYR A 450 -13.89 -17.37 -3.24
N PHE A 451 -13.69 -18.66 -2.99
CA PHE A 451 -13.60 -19.73 -3.98
C PHE A 451 -14.48 -20.93 -3.57
N ALA A 452 -15.59 -20.68 -2.87
CA ALA A 452 -16.41 -21.71 -2.25
C ALA A 452 -16.84 -22.82 -3.23
N LEU A 453 -17.13 -22.44 -4.49
CA LEU A 453 -17.41 -23.35 -5.60
C LEU A 453 -16.36 -24.47 -5.75
N LEU A 454 -15.07 -24.15 -5.61
CA LEU A 454 -13.96 -25.10 -5.78
C LEU A 454 -13.82 -26.08 -4.60
N TYR A 455 -14.57 -25.88 -3.53
CA TYR A 455 -14.61 -26.73 -2.34
C TYR A 455 -15.96 -27.45 -2.17
N ASP A 456 -16.90 -27.27 -3.09
CA ASP A 456 -18.22 -27.87 -3.02
C ASP A 456 -18.36 -29.03 -4.01
N SER A 457 -18.23 -30.25 -3.48
CA SER A 457 -18.36 -31.48 -4.27
C SER A 457 -19.78 -31.78 -4.76
N SER A 458 -20.79 -31.05 -4.30
CA SER A 458 -22.17 -31.20 -4.77
C SER A 458 -22.43 -30.49 -6.11
N ILE A 459 -21.60 -29.50 -6.45
CA ILE A 459 -21.74 -28.73 -7.68
C ILE A 459 -21.08 -29.49 -8.83
N THR A 460 -21.90 -29.90 -9.79
CA THR A 460 -21.49 -30.79 -10.87
C THR A 460 -21.84 -30.25 -12.25
N ASP A 461 -22.46 -29.09 -12.36
CA ASP A 461 -22.71 -28.42 -13.65
C ASP A 461 -21.47 -27.62 -14.09
N GLU A 462 -21.19 -27.62 -15.39
CA GLU A 462 -20.02 -26.92 -15.96
C GLU A 462 -20.24 -25.40 -16.02
N SER A 463 -21.49 -24.97 -16.19
CA SER A 463 -21.92 -23.56 -16.21
C SER A 463 -21.52 -22.78 -14.96
N SER A 464 -21.65 -23.36 -13.77
CA SER A 464 -21.24 -22.69 -12.52
C SER A 464 -19.75 -22.34 -12.50
N PHE A 465 -18.90 -23.19 -13.08
CA PHE A 465 -17.46 -22.93 -13.20
C PHE A 465 -17.16 -21.86 -14.25
N HIS A 466 -17.93 -21.84 -15.34
CA HIS A 466 -17.85 -20.78 -16.36
C HIS A 466 -18.17 -19.42 -15.76
N GLU A 467 -19.31 -19.29 -15.10
CA GLU A 467 -19.78 -18.04 -14.49
C GLU A 467 -18.82 -17.55 -13.40
N HIS A 468 -18.33 -18.46 -12.56
CA HIS A 468 -17.39 -18.12 -11.50
C HIS A 468 -16.05 -17.63 -12.05
N LEU A 469 -15.50 -18.30 -13.07
CA LEU A 469 -14.28 -17.82 -13.73
C LEU A 469 -14.51 -16.45 -14.38
N LEU A 470 -15.61 -16.28 -15.12
CA LEU A 470 -15.93 -15.02 -15.80
C LEU A 470 -16.05 -13.86 -14.78
N LEU A 471 -16.73 -14.09 -13.65
CA LEU A 471 -16.87 -13.09 -12.60
C LEU A 471 -15.50 -12.64 -12.06
N LYS A 472 -14.56 -13.57 -11.88
CA LYS A 472 -13.21 -13.26 -11.41
C LYS A 472 -12.36 -12.56 -12.48
N LEU A 473 -12.48 -12.95 -13.75
CA LEU A 473 -11.83 -12.23 -14.86
C LEU A 473 -12.36 -10.80 -14.97
N LYS A 474 -13.65 -10.59 -14.72
CA LYS A 474 -14.29 -9.26 -14.65
C LYS A 474 -13.90 -8.41 -13.45
N ALA A 475 -13.21 -8.96 -12.45
CA ALA A 475 -12.61 -8.18 -11.37
C ALA A 475 -11.23 -7.60 -11.75
N SER A 476 -10.76 -7.82 -12.98
CA SER A 476 -9.52 -7.21 -13.50
C SER A 476 -9.78 -5.84 -14.14
N GLY A 477 -8.71 -5.06 -14.36
CA GLY A 477 -8.77 -3.82 -15.16
C GLY A 477 -9.18 -4.01 -16.64
N ARG A 478 -9.46 -5.26 -17.08
CA ARG A 478 -9.93 -5.62 -18.42
C ARG A 478 -11.40 -6.06 -18.45
N ALA A 479 -12.16 -5.80 -17.38
CA ALA A 479 -13.55 -6.25 -17.20
C ALA A 479 -14.46 -6.02 -18.42
N ALA A 480 -14.35 -4.84 -19.05
CA ALA A 480 -15.18 -4.42 -20.18
C ALA A 480 -15.01 -5.28 -21.44
N PHE A 481 -13.94 -6.09 -21.51
CA PHE A 481 -13.59 -6.89 -22.68
C PHE A 481 -13.92 -8.38 -22.52
N TYR A 482 -14.38 -8.81 -21.34
CA TYR A 482 -14.78 -10.20 -21.09
C TYR A 482 -16.29 -10.39 -21.27
N PHE A 483 -16.67 -11.27 -22.18
CA PHE A 483 -18.06 -11.56 -22.52
C PHE A 483 -18.39 -13.04 -22.30
N ASN A 484 -19.62 -13.28 -21.86
CA ASN A 484 -20.19 -14.62 -21.82
C ASN A 484 -20.70 -14.98 -23.21
N GLU A 485 -20.61 -16.26 -23.60
CA GLU A 485 -21.30 -16.87 -24.73
C GLU A 485 -21.49 -15.98 -25.97
N ASP A 486 -20.56 -16.05 -26.93
CA ASP A 486 -20.81 -15.44 -28.24
C ASP A 486 -21.33 -16.47 -29.26
N SER A 487 -22.57 -16.27 -29.70
CA SER A 487 -23.21 -17.04 -30.78
C SER A 487 -22.94 -16.46 -32.18
N ARG A 488 -22.27 -15.31 -32.27
CA ARG A 488 -21.95 -14.61 -33.52
C ARG A 488 -20.54 -14.89 -34.04
N THR A 489 -19.94 -15.99 -33.63
CA THR A 489 -18.65 -16.47 -34.09
C THR A 489 -18.81 -17.21 -35.41
N ILE A 490 -18.16 -16.73 -36.47
CA ILE A 490 -18.32 -17.25 -37.83
C ILE A 490 -17.86 -18.71 -37.87
N GLY A 491 -18.80 -19.64 -38.05
CA GLY A 491 -18.55 -21.02 -38.52
C GLY A 491 -18.01 -22.05 -37.52
N ALA A 492 -17.76 -21.72 -36.25
CA ALA A 492 -17.04 -22.63 -35.33
C ALA A 492 -17.84 -23.16 -34.12
N GLY A 493 -19.02 -22.61 -33.80
CA GLY A 493 -19.82 -23.02 -32.63
C GLY A 493 -19.72 -22.04 -31.46
N ARG A 494 -20.38 -22.37 -30.33
CA ARG A 494 -20.49 -21.52 -29.13
C ARG A 494 -19.22 -21.61 -28.29
N ILE A 495 -18.59 -20.47 -28.01
CA ILE A 495 -17.42 -20.34 -27.14
C ILE A 495 -17.90 -19.98 -25.72
N ASP A 496 -17.34 -20.61 -24.69
CA ASP A 496 -17.74 -20.41 -23.29
C ASP A 496 -17.50 -18.96 -22.83
N ILE A 497 -16.24 -18.50 -22.89
CA ILE A 497 -15.85 -17.13 -22.56
C ILE A 497 -15.02 -16.54 -23.70
N VAL A 498 -15.26 -15.28 -24.03
CA VAL A 498 -14.50 -14.55 -25.06
C VAL A 498 -13.92 -13.27 -24.47
N TYR A 499 -12.62 -13.07 -24.67
CA TYR A 499 -12.02 -11.74 -24.57
C TYR A 499 -12.09 -11.04 -25.93
N ARG A 500 -12.60 -9.80 -25.98
CA ARG A 500 -12.71 -9.00 -27.19
C ARG A 500 -12.36 -7.54 -26.94
N ASP A 501 -11.33 -7.05 -27.63
CA ASP A 501 -10.95 -5.63 -27.70
C ASP A 501 -10.78 -5.21 -29.17
N GLY A 502 -11.82 -4.59 -29.74
CA GLY A 502 -11.87 -4.24 -31.16
C GLY A 502 -11.75 -5.46 -32.08
N ASP A 503 -10.66 -5.53 -32.84
CA ASP A 503 -10.29 -6.62 -33.74
C ASP A 503 -9.56 -7.79 -33.04
N VAL A 504 -9.17 -7.62 -31.78
CA VAL A 504 -8.49 -8.66 -30.99
C VAL A 504 -9.53 -9.55 -30.31
N LEU A 505 -9.40 -10.86 -30.49
CA LEU A 505 -10.29 -11.86 -29.92
C LEU A 505 -9.51 -13.09 -29.44
N PHE A 506 -9.71 -13.49 -28.19
CA PHE A 506 -9.17 -14.74 -27.65
C PHE A 506 -10.28 -15.62 -27.07
N PRO A 507 -10.44 -16.86 -27.56
CA PRO A 507 -11.37 -17.81 -26.96
C PRO A 507 -10.80 -18.41 -25.68
N ILE A 508 -11.66 -18.57 -24.68
CA ILE A 508 -11.36 -19.26 -23.43
C ILE A 508 -12.37 -20.40 -23.30
N GLU A 509 -11.90 -21.62 -23.56
CA GLU A 509 -12.68 -22.85 -23.39
C GLU A 509 -12.54 -23.36 -21.96
N VAL A 510 -13.65 -23.77 -21.35
CA VAL A 510 -13.65 -24.17 -19.94
C VAL A 510 -14.29 -25.54 -19.77
N LYS A 511 -13.54 -26.48 -19.21
CA LYS A 511 -13.95 -27.87 -18.96
C LYS A 511 -13.82 -28.24 -17.50
N LYS A 512 -14.55 -29.27 -17.08
CA LYS A 512 -14.32 -29.95 -15.80
C LYS A 512 -14.09 -31.44 -15.97
N THR A 513 -13.38 -32.05 -15.04
CA THR A 513 -13.17 -33.50 -15.00
C THR A 513 -13.32 -34.05 -13.59
N SER A 514 -13.96 -35.19 -13.45
CA SER A 514 -14.01 -35.96 -12.19
C SER A 514 -12.90 -37.02 -12.10
N THR A 515 -12.12 -37.19 -13.17
CA THR A 515 -10.94 -38.07 -13.23
C THR A 515 -9.67 -37.23 -13.20
N LYS A 516 -8.63 -37.73 -12.53
CA LYS A 516 -7.34 -37.02 -12.39
C LYS A 516 -6.79 -36.65 -13.77
N PRO A 517 -6.68 -35.36 -14.12
CA PRO A 517 -6.22 -34.95 -15.43
C PRO A 517 -4.73 -35.18 -15.61
N SER A 518 -4.36 -35.58 -16.82
CA SER A 518 -3.00 -35.51 -17.35
C SER A 518 -2.97 -34.67 -18.62
N TRP A 519 -1.79 -34.20 -19.00
CA TRP A 519 -1.65 -33.44 -20.25
C TRP A 519 -2.06 -34.24 -21.50
N ASP A 520 -1.88 -35.56 -21.48
CA ASP A 520 -2.30 -36.42 -22.59
C ASP A 520 -3.82 -36.59 -22.65
N THR A 521 -4.48 -36.74 -21.50
CA THR A 521 -5.95 -36.79 -21.44
C THR A 521 -6.60 -35.45 -21.81
N ILE A 522 -5.99 -34.32 -21.41
CA ILE A 522 -6.47 -32.99 -21.83
C ILE A 522 -6.31 -32.84 -23.34
N ARG A 523 -5.17 -33.28 -23.90
CA ARG A 523 -4.92 -33.26 -25.34
C ARG A 523 -5.94 -34.10 -26.11
N SER A 524 -6.23 -35.32 -25.67
CA SER A 524 -7.15 -36.21 -26.39
C SER A 524 -8.61 -35.78 -26.31
N ASN A 525 -9.03 -35.21 -25.18
CA ASN A 525 -10.45 -35.02 -24.90
C ASN A 525 -10.95 -33.60 -25.20
N TYR A 526 -10.10 -32.58 -25.04
CA TYR A 526 -10.57 -31.18 -24.99
C TYR A 526 -9.86 -30.25 -25.99
N LEU A 527 -8.63 -30.58 -26.40
CA LEU A 527 -7.82 -29.66 -27.21
C LEU A 527 -8.41 -29.37 -28.59
N THR A 528 -9.03 -30.36 -29.24
CA THR A 528 -9.66 -30.20 -30.56
C THR A 528 -10.72 -29.09 -30.55
N GLN A 529 -11.52 -29.01 -29.48
CA GLN A 529 -12.58 -28.02 -29.36
C GLN A 529 -11.98 -26.62 -29.17
N ALA A 530 -11.03 -26.46 -28.25
CA ALA A 530 -10.34 -25.19 -28.04
C ALA A 530 -9.64 -24.67 -29.31
N GLN A 531 -8.98 -25.57 -30.06
CA GLN A 531 -8.29 -25.19 -31.30
C GLN A 531 -9.25 -24.81 -32.43
N THR A 532 -10.43 -25.44 -32.51
CA THR A 532 -11.48 -25.07 -33.48
C THR A 532 -11.92 -23.62 -33.31
N TYR A 533 -11.91 -23.11 -32.08
CA TYR A 533 -12.25 -21.72 -31.79
C TYR A 533 -11.12 -20.72 -32.00
N VAL A 534 -9.86 -21.15 -32.03
CA VAL A 534 -8.71 -20.27 -32.26
C VAL A 534 -8.46 -20.01 -33.73
N HIS A 535 -8.61 -21.06 -34.55
CA HIS A 535 -8.27 -21.06 -35.97
C HIS A 535 -8.83 -19.88 -36.78
N PRO A 536 -10.09 -19.41 -36.56
CA PRO A 536 -10.66 -18.30 -37.33
C PRO A 536 -10.17 -16.90 -36.92
N TYR A 537 -9.46 -16.77 -35.79
CA TYR A 537 -9.19 -15.46 -35.18
C TYR A 537 -7.69 -15.15 -35.09
N ASN A 538 -6.97 -15.71 -34.10
CA ASN A 538 -5.70 -15.11 -33.65
C ASN A 538 -4.60 -16.12 -33.24
N GLN A 539 -4.61 -17.37 -33.73
CA GLN A 539 -3.56 -18.38 -33.44
C GLN A 539 -3.29 -18.73 -31.97
N LEU A 540 -3.89 -18.02 -31.02
CA LEU A 540 -3.74 -18.22 -29.59
C LEU A 540 -5.11 -18.32 -28.92
N GLY A 541 -5.21 -19.20 -27.93
CA GLY A 541 -6.39 -19.34 -27.09
C GLY A 541 -6.10 -20.07 -25.79
N PHE A 542 -7.13 -20.22 -24.96
CA PHE A 542 -7.01 -20.79 -23.62
C PHE A 542 -7.91 -22.00 -23.45
N LEU A 543 -7.43 -23.00 -22.71
CA LEU A 543 -8.21 -24.16 -22.28
C LEU A 543 -8.04 -24.35 -20.78
N ILE A 544 -9.09 -24.13 -20.03
CA ILE A 544 -9.08 -24.22 -18.56
C ILE A 544 -9.80 -25.50 -18.16
N THR A 545 -9.14 -26.35 -17.37
CA THR A 545 -9.69 -27.61 -16.87
C THR A 545 -9.77 -27.59 -15.35
N PHE A 546 -11.00 -27.60 -14.81
CA PHE A 546 -11.24 -27.77 -13.37
C PHE A 546 -11.13 -29.26 -12.98
N ASP A 547 -10.18 -29.56 -12.10
CA ASP A 547 -9.92 -30.91 -11.61
C ASP A 547 -10.73 -31.23 -10.35
N LEU A 548 -11.88 -31.88 -10.54
CA LEU A 548 -12.79 -32.32 -9.48
C LEU A 548 -12.51 -33.75 -9.01
N SER A 549 -11.38 -34.36 -9.40
CA SER A 549 -11.04 -35.72 -8.94
C SER A 549 -10.92 -35.79 -7.41
N PRO A 550 -11.23 -36.92 -6.78
CA PRO A 550 -10.90 -37.13 -5.37
C PRO A 550 -9.40 -36.90 -5.13
N LYS A 551 -9.06 -36.17 -4.07
CA LYS A 551 -7.67 -35.84 -3.69
C LYS A 551 -7.17 -36.64 -2.47
N LYS A 552 -7.95 -37.62 -2.00
CA LYS A 552 -7.53 -38.55 -0.94
C LYS A 552 -6.47 -39.49 -1.53
N ASP A 553 -5.30 -39.53 -0.89
CA ASP A 553 -4.18 -40.46 -1.16
C ASP A 553 -3.20 -40.13 -2.30
N ASP A 554 -3.26 -38.92 -2.88
CA ASP A 554 -2.54 -38.59 -4.12
C ASP A 554 -1.22 -37.78 -3.97
N GLY A 555 -0.75 -37.54 -2.74
CA GLY A 555 0.43 -36.71 -2.46
C GLY A 555 0.18 -35.20 -2.61
N PRO A 556 1.22 -34.34 -2.48
CA PRO A 556 1.06 -32.89 -2.65
C PRO A 556 0.70 -32.53 -4.09
N ILE A 557 -0.09 -31.46 -4.27
CA ILE A 557 -0.36 -30.88 -5.59
C ILE A 557 0.96 -30.49 -6.26
N ASN A 558 1.07 -30.66 -7.58
CA ASN A 558 2.24 -30.26 -8.35
C ASN A 558 2.63 -28.79 -8.12
N SER A 559 3.86 -28.42 -8.48
CA SER A 559 4.27 -27.02 -8.42
C SER A 559 3.35 -26.16 -9.29
N PHE A 560 3.11 -24.91 -8.89
CA PHE A 560 2.16 -24.04 -9.58
C PHE A 560 2.43 -23.90 -11.08
N GLY A 561 3.71 -23.85 -11.49
CA GLY A 561 4.10 -23.79 -12.90
C GLY A 561 3.74 -25.05 -13.69
N ASP A 562 3.72 -26.23 -13.05
CA ASP A 562 3.38 -27.50 -13.70
C ASP A 562 1.88 -27.62 -14.04
N LEU A 563 1.06 -26.66 -13.60
CA LEU A 563 -0.35 -26.56 -13.92
C LEU A 563 -0.63 -25.85 -15.25
N PHE A 564 0.42 -25.38 -15.95
CA PHE A 564 0.32 -24.65 -17.21
C PHE A 564 1.10 -25.38 -18.32
N LYS A 565 0.55 -25.41 -19.53
CA LYS A 565 1.25 -26.00 -20.69
C LYS A 565 0.81 -25.36 -22.00
N ILE A 566 1.75 -25.13 -22.90
CA ILE A 566 1.47 -24.77 -24.29
C ILE A 566 1.20 -26.06 -25.06
N LEU A 567 0.03 -26.17 -25.66
CA LEU A 567 -0.39 -27.30 -26.48
C LEU A 567 -0.62 -26.85 -27.93
N GLN A 568 -0.40 -27.79 -28.84
CA GLN A 568 -0.65 -27.62 -30.28
C GLN A 568 -1.13 -28.97 -30.81
N MET A 569 -2.19 -28.98 -31.63
CA MET A 569 -2.45 -30.13 -32.51
C MET A 569 -1.97 -29.84 -33.91
N LYS A 570 -1.51 -30.91 -34.57
CA LYS A 570 -1.28 -30.89 -36.01
C LYS A 570 -2.61 -30.61 -36.72
N SER A 571 -2.56 -29.71 -37.69
CA SER A 571 -3.69 -29.40 -38.56
C SER A 571 -4.17 -30.67 -39.28
N PHE A 572 -5.48 -30.77 -39.52
CA PHE A 572 -6.09 -31.91 -40.21
C PHE A 572 -5.55 -32.08 -41.63
N TYR A 573 -5.27 -30.97 -42.31
CA TYR A 573 -4.64 -30.95 -43.63
C TYR A 573 -3.12 -30.85 -43.49
N ASP A 574 -2.39 -31.68 -44.23
CA ASP A 574 -0.92 -31.63 -44.34
C ASP A 574 -0.49 -30.51 -45.32
N ILE A 575 -0.96 -29.30 -45.03
CA ILE A 575 -0.59 -28.09 -45.73
C ILE A 575 0.47 -27.41 -44.85
N PRO A 576 1.62 -26.96 -45.41
CA PRO A 576 2.64 -26.24 -44.66
C PRO A 576 2.01 -25.05 -43.94
N ASN A 577 1.74 -25.21 -42.64
CA ASN A 577 1.08 -24.21 -41.85
C ASN A 577 2.10 -23.12 -41.52
N ARG A 578 1.99 -21.96 -42.17
CA ARG A 578 2.83 -20.80 -41.84
C ARG A 578 2.56 -20.27 -40.44
N ASN A 579 1.35 -20.51 -39.92
CA ASN A 579 0.79 -19.87 -38.73
C ASN A 579 0.15 -20.92 -37.81
N PRO A 580 0.94 -21.68 -37.02
CA PRO A 580 0.42 -22.67 -36.09
C PRO A 580 -0.48 -22.04 -35.01
N ASP A 581 -1.55 -22.77 -34.63
CA ASP A 581 -2.43 -22.42 -33.51
C ASP A 581 -1.90 -23.06 -32.22
N TYR A 582 -1.77 -22.27 -31.15
CA TYR A 582 -1.35 -22.71 -29.83
C TYR A 582 -2.41 -22.43 -28.78
N ILE A 583 -2.58 -23.38 -27.86
CA ILE A 583 -3.51 -23.29 -26.75
C ILE A 583 -2.72 -23.30 -25.44
N ILE A 584 -2.95 -22.31 -24.60
CA ILE A 584 -2.47 -22.35 -23.21
C ILE A 584 -3.47 -23.15 -22.39
N ALA A 585 -3.09 -24.36 -22.04
CA ALA A 585 -3.87 -25.24 -21.20
C ALA A 585 -3.50 -25.05 -19.73
N VAL A 586 -4.52 -24.96 -18.86
CA VAL A 586 -4.40 -24.72 -17.43
C VAL A 586 -5.20 -25.75 -16.66
N ILE A 587 -4.63 -26.34 -15.61
CA ILE A 587 -5.33 -27.20 -14.66
C ILE A 587 -5.59 -26.41 -13.37
N ILE A 588 -6.85 -26.29 -12.99
CA ILE A 588 -7.25 -25.60 -11.75
C ILE A 588 -7.82 -26.64 -10.78
N PRO A 589 -7.12 -26.93 -9.65
CA PRO A 589 -7.61 -27.91 -8.69
C PRO A 589 -8.94 -27.48 -8.07
N GLY A 590 -9.94 -28.36 -8.09
CA GLY A 590 -11.18 -28.27 -7.33
C GLY A 590 -11.31 -29.46 -6.37
N ASN A 591 -12.44 -29.58 -5.67
CA ASN A 591 -12.67 -30.58 -4.61
C ASN A 591 -11.51 -30.67 -3.61
N LYS A 592 -11.01 -29.51 -3.16
CA LYS A 592 -9.86 -29.42 -2.26
C LYS A 592 -10.23 -29.91 -0.86
N ASN A 593 -9.51 -30.92 -0.36
CA ASN A 593 -9.66 -31.39 1.04
C ASN A 593 -9.01 -30.40 2.02
N ARG A 594 -9.51 -30.36 3.26
CA ARG A 594 -8.94 -29.52 4.33
C ARG A 594 -7.57 -30.04 4.76
N PRO A 595 -6.61 -29.17 5.15
CA PRO A 595 -5.36 -29.60 5.80
C PRO A 595 -5.59 -30.57 6.98
N SER A 596 -6.65 -30.33 7.77
CA SER A 596 -7.06 -31.18 8.89
C SER A 596 -7.59 -32.57 8.47
N GLU A 597 -8.02 -32.73 7.22
CA GLU A 597 -8.52 -34.00 6.67
C GLU A 597 -7.38 -34.92 6.18
N TYR A 598 -6.15 -34.40 6.08
CA TYR A 598 -4.95 -35.19 5.75
C TYR A 598 -4.26 -35.80 6.98
N THR A 599 -4.63 -35.38 8.20
CA THR A 599 -4.05 -35.88 9.45
C THR A 599 -5.06 -36.72 10.23
N THR A 600 -4.95 -38.04 10.16
CA THR A 600 -5.49 -38.92 11.21
C THR A 600 -4.57 -38.83 12.42
N TYR A 601 -4.94 -38.04 13.43
CA TYR A 601 -4.40 -38.25 14.78
C TYR A 601 -4.87 -39.63 15.25
N GLN A 602 -4.00 -40.64 15.15
CA GLN A 602 -4.18 -41.87 15.92
C GLN A 602 -3.96 -41.51 17.38
N ARG A 603 -5.00 -41.70 18.21
CA ARG A 603 -4.90 -41.62 19.66
C ARG A 603 -4.13 -42.80 20.23
#